data_AF-A0A2H0VMS1-F1
#
_entry.id   AF-A0A2H0VMS1-F1
#
_cell.length_a   1.000
_cell.length_b   1.000
_cell.length_c   1.000
_cell.angle_alpha   90.00
_cell.angle_beta   90.00
_cell.angle_gamma   90.00
#
_symmetry.space_group_name_H-M   'P 1'
#
loop_
_entity.id
_entity.type
_entity.pdbx_description
1 polymer ?
#
loop_
_entity_poly.entity_id
_entity_poly.type
_entity_poly.pdbx_seq_one_letter_code
_entity_poly.pdbx_strand_id
1 'polypeptide(L)'
;MVDKIEKRGFKMSANSNVVVPKAFIWRRVHSLFGLMIVLYLVEHLTVNSQAALWLGSDGYGFIRLVNLIHSLPFLQVLEIVLIGIPILFHGIIGIKYALTSKNNSMGFQKSKPILSYGRNRAFSWQRITSWILVVGIVGHVVQMRFLDCPQKAVVNNEKQYLVKLNFDEGLYSLSDRLDVEIFDR
;
A
#
# COMPACT_ATOMS: atom_id res chain seq x y z
N MET A 1 11.42 28.37 -61.24
CA MET A 1 12.28 27.69 -60.24
C MET A 1 11.39 26.94 -59.24
N VAL A 2 10.57 25.99 -59.72
CA VAL A 2 9.58 25.27 -58.88
C VAL A 2 9.58 23.74 -59.11
N ASP A 3 10.31 23.20 -60.09
CA ASP A 3 10.24 21.77 -60.44
C ASP A 3 11.41 20.90 -59.95
N LYS A 4 11.88 21.06 -58.71
CA LYS A 4 12.97 20.20 -58.21
C LYS A 4 12.91 19.82 -56.73
N ILE A 5 11.71 19.57 -56.19
CA ILE A 5 11.55 19.05 -54.81
C ILE A 5 10.82 17.70 -54.75
N GLU A 6 10.31 17.19 -55.88
CA GLU A 6 9.74 15.85 -55.91
C GLU A 6 10.83 14.80 -56.20
N LYS A 7 10.84 13.70 -55.44
CA LYS A 7 11.77 12.54 -55.50
C LYS A 7 12.93 12.51 -54.51
N ARG A 8 12.65 12.78 -53.23
CA ARG A 8 13.34 12.04 -52.15
C ARG A 8 12.36 11.02 -51.56
N GLY A 9 12.28 9.87 -52.24
CA GLY A 9 11.57 8.70 -51.72
C GLY A 9 12.20 8.26 -50.41
N PHE A 10 11.55 8.59 -49.30
CA PHE A 10 11.85 8.03 -47.99
C PHE A 10 11.46 6.56 -48.03
N LYS A 11 12.44 5.68 -48.29
CA LYS A 11 12.28 4.24 -48.10
C LYS A 11 12.12 4.00 -46.60
N MET A 12 10.88 3.83 -46.14
CA MET A 12 10.61 3.23 -44.83
C MET A 12 11.12 1.80 -44.86
N SER A 13 12.25 1.56 -44.18
CA SER A 13 12.72 0.22 -43.89
C SER A 13 11.73 -0.45 -42.94
N ALA A 14 10.85 -1.27 -43.51
CA ALA A 14 9.84 -2.05 -42.79
C ALA A 14 10.48 -3.29 -42.16
N ASN A 15 11.49 -3.12 -41.31
CA ASN A 15 11.90 -4.15 -40.35
C ASN A 15 12.80 -3.58 -39.24
N SER A 16 12.23 -2.77 -38.34
CA SER A 16 12.89 -2.46 -37.07
C SER A 16 12.35 -3.43 -36.01
N ASN A 17 13.20 -4.37 -35.59
CA ASN A 17 12.94 -5.10 -34.35
C ASN A 17 12.87 -4.06 -33.22
N VAL A 18 11.67 -3.75 -32.74
CA VAL A 18 11.46 -2.77 -31.67
C VAL A 18 12.00 -3.39 -30.38
N VAL A 19 13.24 -3.07 -30.02
CA VAL A 19 13.83 -3.50 -28.75
C VAL A 19 13.32 -2.60 -27.64
N VAL A 20 12.46 -3.13 -26.78
CA VAL A 20 11.95 -2.40 -25.61
C VAL A 20 13.08 -2.27 -24.57
N PRO A 21 13.44 -1.05 -24.15
CA PRO A 21 14.48 -0.87 -23.14
C PRO A 21 14.08 -1.50 -21.81
N LYS A 22 14.99 -2.27 -21.19
CA LYS A 22 14.76 -2.89 -19.85
C LYS A 22 14.29 -1.86 -18.82
N ALA A 23 14.84 -0.65 -18.86
CA ALA A 23 14.45 0.44 -17.96
C ALA A 23 12.98 0.85 -18.11
N PHE A 24 12.40 0.75 -19.31
CA PHE A 24 10.98 1.01 -19.53
C PHE A 24 10.12 -0.07 -18.85
N ILE A 25 10.48 -1.34 -19.02
CA ILE A 25 9.77 -2.48 -18.40
C ILE A 25 9.76 -2.32 -16.88
N TRP A 26 10.91 -2.05 -16.26
CA TRP A 26 11.00 -1.88 -14.80
C TRP A 26 10.16 -0.71 -14.27
N ARG A 27 10.07 0.40 -15.02
CA ARG A 27 9.17 1.51 -14.65
C ARG A 27 7.69 1.08 -14.68
N ARG A 28 7.30 0.29 -15.68
CA ARG A 28 5.92 -0.21 -15.80
C ARG A 28 5.59 -1.21 -14.69
N VAL A 29 6.52 -2.12 -14.36
CA VAL A 29 6.37 -3.06 -13.24
C VAL A 29 6.22 -2.31 -11.92
N HIS A 30 7.07 -1.31 -11.66
CA HIS A 30 6.96 -0.48 -10.45
C HIS A 30 5.62 0.25 -10.34
N SER A 31 5.11 0.81 -11.45
CA SER A 31 3.80 1.46 -11.51
C SER A 31 2.65 0.47 -11.31
N LEU A 32 2.73 -0.73 -11.92
CA LEU A 32 1.71 -1.78 -11.77
C LEU A 32 1.56 -2.20 -10.31
N PHE A 33 2.68 -2.50 -9.64
CA PHE A 33 2.65 -2.84 -8.22
C PHE A 33 2.20 -1.66 -7.35
N GLY A 34 2.55 -0.42 -7.72
CA GLY A 34 2.01 0.78 -7.07
C GLY A 34 0.49 0.87 -7.16
N LEU A 35 -0.10 0.54 -8.33
CA LEU A 35 -1.55 0.49 -8.50
C LEU A 35 -2.20 -0.59 -7.63
N MET A 36 -1.60 -1.79 -7.55
CA MET A 36 -2.09 -2.85 -6.68
C MET A 36 -2.08 -2.43 -5.21
N ILE A 37 -1.04 -1.72 -4.75
CA ILE A 37 -0.98 -1.17 -3.39
C ILE A 37 -2.10 -0.15 -3.16
N VAL A 38 -2.42 0.70 -4.13
CA VAL A 38 -3.53 1.66 -3.98
C VAL A 38 -4.87 0.94 -3.81
N LEU A 39 -5.12 -0.12 -4.58
CA LEU A 39 -6.33 -0.93 -4.44
C LEU A 39 -6.41 -1.58 -3.05
N TYR A 40 -5.30 -2.14 -2.57
CA TYR A 40 -5.20 -2.66 -1.21
C TYR A 40 -5.44 -1.56 -0.16
N LEU A 41 -4.86 -0.38 -0.31
CA LEU A 41 -5.03 0.72 0.64
C LEU A 41 -6.49 1.17 0.75
N VAL A 42 -7.25 1.15 -0.35
CA VAL A 42 -8.69 1.48 -0.30
C VAL A 42 -9.44 0.47 0.56
N GLU A 43 -9.22 -0.83 0.33
CA GLU A 43 -9.82 -1.90 1.14
C GLU A 43 -9.38 -1.78 2.60
N HIS A 44 -8.07 -1.69 2.83
CA HIS A 44 -7.47 -1.61 4.16
C HIS A 44 -8.01 -0.42 4.97
N LEU A 45 -8.04 0.78 4.39
CA LEU A 45 -8.54 1.97 5.09
C LEU A 45 -10.06 1.91 5.30
N THR A 46 -10.81 1.31 4.36
CA THR A 46 -12.27 1.16 4.49
C THR A 46 -12.62 0.22 5.64
N VAL A 47 -11.96 -0.94 5.72
CA VAL A 47 -12.17 -1.92 6.79
C VAL A 47 -11.76 -1.30 8.13
N ASN A 48 -10.56 -0.71 8.23
CA ASN A 48 -10.08 -0.10 9.48
C ASN A 48 -10.95 1.09 9.94
N SER A 49 -11.50 1.88 9.01
CA SER A 49 -12.40 2.97 9.39
C SER A 49 -13.65 2.46 10.13
N GLN A 50 -14.09 1.22 9.88
CA GLN A 50 -15.25 0.65 10.59
C GLN A 50 -15.02 0.47 12.10
N ALA A 51 -13.76 0.50 12.57
CA ALA A 51 -13.47 0.48 13.99
C ALA A 51 -13.76 1.83 14.67
N ALA A 52 -13.65 2.94 13.92
CA ALA A 52 -13.81 4.31 14.44
C ALA A 52 -15.09 5.01 13.95
N LEU A 53 -15.80 4.44 12.96
CA LEU A 53 -17.01 5.03 12.43
C LEU A 53 -18.14 4.96 13.49
N TRP A 54 -18.56 6.14 13.93
CA TRP A 54 -19.73 6.36 14.80
C TRP A 54 -21.07 6.00 14.14
N LEU A 55 -21.08 5.86 12.80
CA LEU A 55 -22.25 5.52 12.01
C LEU A 55 -22.39 4.00 11.93
N GLY A 56 -22.79 3.39 13.05
CA GLY A 56 -23.21 1.99 13.12
C GLY A 56 -22.39 1.13 14.07
N SER A 57 -23.02 0.72 15.18
CA SER A 57 -22.64 -0.42 16.03
C SER A 57 -21.19 -0.45 16.55
N ASP A 58 -20.58 0.70 16.85
CA ASP A 58 -19.30 0.89 17.57
C ASP A 58 -18.29 -0.27 17.46
N GLY A 59 -17.90 -0.64 16.23
CA GLY A 59 -16.87 -1.68 15.98
C GLY A 59 -17.38 -3.05 15.51
N TYR A 60 -18.67 -3.36 15.57
CA TYR A 60 -19.20 -4.63 15.03
C TYR A 60 -18.94 -4.77 13.52
N GLY A 61 -19.04 -3.66 12.77
CA GLY A 61 -18.71 -3.62 11.35
C GLY A 61 -17.26 -4.03 11.05
N PHE A 62 -16.32 -3.62 11.91
CA PHE A 62 -14.93 -4.02 11.81
C PHE A 62 -14.77 -5.53 12.02
N ILE A 63 -15.32 -6.08 13.11
CA ILE A 63 -15.25 -7.52 13.41
C ILE A 63 -15.82 -8.35 12.26
N ARG A 64 -17.01 -7.98 11.76
CA ARG A 64 -17.67 -8.70 10.66
C ARG A 64 -16.82 -8.73 9.39
N LEU A 65 -16.23 -7.59 9.00
CA LEU A 65 -15.41 -7.52 7.79
C LEU A 65 -14.07 -8.25 7.95
N VAL A 66 -13.43 -8.14 9.12
CA VAL A 66 -12.21 -8.90 9.42
C VAL A 66 -12.49 -10.40 9.38
N ASN A 67 -13.57 -10.87 10.01
CA ASN A 67 -13.97 -12.28 9.96
C ASN A 67 -14.26 -12.76 8.53
N LEU A 68 -14.89 -11.91 7.70
CA LEU A 68 -15.10 -12.20 6.28
C LEU A 68 -13.77 -12.39 5.53
N ILE A 69 -12.79 -11.51 5.74
CA ILE A 69 -11.45 -11.64 5.14
C ILE A 69 -10.77 -12.93 5.62
N HIS A 70 -10.87 -13.23 6.93
CA HIS A 70 -10.32 -14.45 7.52
C HIS A 70 -10.98 -15.73 7.01
N SER A 71 -12.23 -15.65 6.53
CA SER A 71 -12.95 -16.77 5.92
C SER A 71 -12.48 -17.12 4.49
N LEU A 72 -11.68 -16.26 3.86
CA LEU A 72 -11.26 -16.47 2.47
C LEU A 72 -10.37 -17.72 2.33
N PRO A 73 -10.63 -18.57 1.32
CA PRO A 73 -9.77 -19.71 1.05
C PRO A 73 -8.38 -19.23 0.60
N PHE A 74 -7.35 -19.92 1.07
CA PHE A 74 -5.95 -19.60 0.75
C PHE A 74 -5.53 -18.16 1.11
N LEU A 75 -6.10 -17.57 2.16
CA LEU A 75 -5.80 -16.20 2.60
C LEU A 75 -4.30 -15.89 2.64
N GLN A 76 -3.48 -16.79 3.20
CA GLN A 76 -2.03 -16.58 3.28
C GLN A 76 -1.36 -16.45 1.90
N VAL A 77 -1.86 -17.15 0.89
CA VAL A 77 -1.37 -17.03 -0.50
C VAL A 77 -1.82 -15.71 -1.10
N LEU A 78 -3.09 -15.33 -0.89
CA LEU A 78 -3.62 -14.04 -1.35
C LEU A 78 -2.85 -12.87 -0.74
N GLU A 79 -2.56 -12.91 0.57
CA GLU A 79 -1.75 -11.90 1.26
C GLU A 79 -0.37 -11.76 0.61
N ILE A 80 0.33 -12.87 0.37
CA ILE A 80 1.68 -12.82 -0.21
C ILE A 80 1.63 -12.29 -1.65
N VAL A 81 0.71 -12.79 -2.48
CA VAL A 81 0.68 -12.47 -3.92
C VAL A 81 0.11 -11.08 -4.20
N LEU A 82 -0.95 -10.68 -3.50
CA LEU A 82 -1.67 -9.43 -3.76
C LEU A 82 -1.19 -8.26 -2.92
N ILE A 83 -0.49 -8.51 -1.80
CA ILE A 83 -0.05 -7.45 -0.87
C ILE A 83 1.48 -7.51 -0.71
N GLY A 84 2.03 -8.63 -0.25
CA GLY A 84 3.45 -8.76 0.07
C GLY A 84 4.38 -8.52 -1.12
N ILE A 85 4.16 -9.23 -2.23
CA ILE A 85 4.95 -9.10 -3.47
C ILE A 85 4.83 -7.66 -4.04
N PRO A 86 3.63 -7.08 -4.22
CA PRO A 86 3.49 -5.71 -4.67
C PRO A 86 4.22 -4.69 -3.80
N ILE A 87 4.05 -4.74 -2.48
CA ILE A 87 4.75 -3.84 -1.55
C ILE A 87 6.27 -3.98 -1.69
N LEU A 88 6.79 -5.22 -1.73
CA LEU A 88 8.22 -5.48 -1.82
C LEU A 88 8.82 -4.93 -3.12
N PHE A 89 8.25 -5.27 -4.28
CA PHE A 89 8.76 -4.80 -5.57
C PHE A 89 8.59 -3.29 -5.77
N HIS A 90 7.45 -2.73 -5.35
CA HIS A 90 7.24 -1.29 -5.41
C HIS A 90 8.25 -0.56 -4.51
N GLY A 91 8.44 -1.03 -3.26
CA GLY A 91 9.36 -0.46 -2.29
C GLY A 91 10.82 -0.49 -2.77
N ILE A 92 11.33 -1.66 -3.18
CA ILE A 92 12.73 -1.80 -3.62
C ILE A 92 13.03 -0.90 -4.83
N ILE A 93 12.18 -0.95 -5.88
CA ILE A 93 12.40 -0.14 -7.08
C ILE A 93 12.18 1.35 -6.77
N GLY A 94 11.21 1.67 -5.91
CA GLY A 94 10.91 3.04 -5.46
C GLY A 94 12.06 3.67 -4.69
N ILE A 95 12.69 2.93 -3.78
CA ILE A 95 13.89 3.34 -3.03
C ILE A 95 15.03 3.64 -4.01
N LYS A 96 15.28 2.76 -4.99
CA LYS A 96 16.29 3.01 -6.03
C LYS A 96 16.02 4.31 -6.79
N TYR A 97 14.77 4.58 -7.17
CA TYR A 97 14.41 5.84 -7.82
C TYR A 97 14.49 7.04 -6.89
N ALA A 98 14.25 6.86 -5.59
CA ALA A 98 14.42 7.91 -4.59
C ALA A 98 15.86 8.36 -4.44
N LEU A 99 16.77 7.40 -4.31
CA LEU A 99 18.20 7.66 -4.15
C LEU A 99 18.86 8.28 -5.40
N THR A 100 18.35 7.96 -6.60
CA THR A 100 18.93 8.44 -7.87
C THR A 100 18.30 9.74 -8.40
N SER A 101 17.20 10.19 -7.80
CA SER A 101 16.50 11.39 -8.24
C SER A 101 17.17 12.70 -7.78
N LYS A 102 16.90 13.79 -8.49
CA LYS A 102 17.33 15.14 -8.11
C LYS A 102 16.11 16.03 -7.92
N ASN A 103 15.91 16.53 -6.70
CA ASN A 103 14.86 17.49 -6.39
C ASN A 103 15.29 18.88 -6.85
N ASN A 104 14.40 19.61 -7.52
CA ASN A 104 14.65 20.97 -8.04
C ASN A 104 13.61 22.01 -7.59
N SER A 105 12.64 21.62 -6.76
CA SER A 105 11.65 22.51 -6.14
C SER A 105 11.98 22.91 -4.70
N MET A 106 13.02 22.31 -4.12
CA MET A 106 13.47 22.57 -2.75
C MET A 106 14.99 22.70 -2.75
N GLY A 107 15.53 23.77 -2.18
CA GLY A 107 16.98 23.99 -2.09
C GLY A 107 17.32 25.40 -1.64
N PHE A 108 18.53 25.55 -1.08
CA PHE A 108 19.07 26.82 -0.58
C PHE A 108 20.29 27.30 -1.38
N GLN A 109 20.68 26.54 -2.41
CA GLN A 109 21.93 26.73 -3.13
C GLN A 109 21.77 27.79 -4.23
N LYS A 110 22.40 28.96 -4.06
CA LYS A 110 22.30 30.12 -4.97
C LYS A 110 22.66 29.81 -6.43
N SER A 111 23.45 28.78 -6.69
CA SER A 111 23.92 28.39 -8.03
C SER A 111 23.00 27.45 -8.80
N LYS A 112 21.83 27.07 -8.26
CA LYS A 112 20.84 26.22 -8.96
C LYS A 112 19.47 26.90 -9.01
N PRO A 113 18.79 26.96 -10.18
CA PRO A 113 17.46 27.53 -10.26
C PRO A 113 16.45 26.66 -9.48
N ILE A 114 15.60 27.32 -8.69
CA ILE A 114 14.49 26.67 -7.97
C ILE A 114 13.25 26.73 -8.86
N LEU A 115 12.71 25.56 -9.20
CA LEU A 115 11.52 25.43 -10.03
C LEU A 115 10.29 25.19 -9.14
N SER A 116 9.57 26.26 -8.80
CA SER A 116 8.41 26.22 -7.88
C SER A 116 7.07 25.84 -8.54
N TYR A 117 7.11 25.07 -9.62
CA TYR A 117 5.89 24.58 -10.27
C TYR A 117 5.21 23.48 -9.44
N GLY A 118 3.88 23.42 -9.50
CA GLY A 118 3.08 22.46 -8.73
C GLY A 118 3.54 21.01 -8.89
N ARG A 119 3.87 20.60 -10.12
CA ARG A 119 4.36 19.24 -10.41
C ARG A 119 5.73 18.95 -9.79
N ASN A 120 6.64 19.92 -9.79
CA ASN A 120 7.95 19.78 -9.16
C ASN A 120 7.83 19.70 -7.64
N ARG A 121 6.87 20.42 -7.03
CA ARG A 121 6.56 20.29 -5.59
C ARG A 121 5.97 18.92 -5.27
N ALA A 122 4.98 18.46 -6.05
CA ALA A 122 4.37 17.14 -5.87
C ALA A 122 5.42 16.00 -5.98
N PHE A 123 6.34 16.10 -6.94
CA PHE A 123 7.46 15.17 -7.09
C PHE A 123 8.34 15.09 -5.84
N SER A 124 8.69 16.24 -5.26
CA SER A 124 9.49 16.28 -4.02
C SER A 124 8.71 15.73 -2.82
N TRP A 125 7.44 16.11 -2.67
CA TRP A 125 6.57 15.64 -1.59
C TRP A 125 6.36 14.13 -1.64
N GLN A 126 6.11 13.56 -2.82
CA GLN A 126 5.97 12.11 -2.99
C GLN A 126 7.19 11.35 -2.43
N ARG A 127 8.39 11.92 -2.58
CA ARG A 127 9.61 11.28 -2.09
C ARG A 127 9.79 11.43 -0.59
N ILE A 128 9.51 12.61 -0.05
CA ILE A 128 9.56 12.86 1.39
C ILE A 128 8.57 11.93 2.09
N THR A 129 7.32 11.87 1.63
CA THR A 129 6.31 10.99 2.20
C THR A 129 6.63 9.52 1.98
N SER A 130 7.28 9.14 0.88
CA SER A 130 7.73 7.75 0.68
C SER A 130 8.72 7.30 1.75
N TRP A 131 9.65 8.16 2.20
CA TRP A 131 10.59 7.80 3.26
C TRP A 131 9.90 7.63 4.61
N ILE A 132 8.96 8.53 4.92
CA ILE A 132 8.12 8.42 6.12
C ILE A 132 7.32 7.12 6.08
N LEU A 133 6.70 6.81 4.94
CA LEU A 133 5.91 5.59 4.75
C LEU A 133 6.76 4.32 4.86
N VAL A 134 8.01 4.31 4.38
CA VAL A 134 8.88 3.12 4.53
C VAL A 134 9.06 2.78 6.00
N VAL A 135 9.40 3.77 6.84
CA VAL A 135 9.56 3.56 8.28
C VAL A 135 8.21 3.21 8.92
N GLY A 136 7.16 3.94 8.58
CA GLY A 136 5.82 3.75 9.11
C GLY A 136 5.24 2.36 8.80
N ILE A 137 5.41 1.86 7.58
CA ILE A 137 4.94 0.52 7.17
C ILE A 137 5.71 -0.56 7.91
N VAL A 138 7.03 -0.44 8.06
CA VAL A 138 7.82 -1.42 8.83
C VAL A 138 7.33 -1.48 10.28
N GLY A 139 7.20 -0.33 10.94
CA GLY A 139 6.67 -0.27 12.31
C GLY A 139 5.26 -0.82 12.42
N HIS A 140 4.37 -0.41 11.51
CA HIS A 140 2.98 -0.86 11.44
C HIS A 140 2.86 -2.39 11.27
N VAL A 141 3.59 -2.97 10.31
CA VAL A 141 3.57 -4.43 10.08
C VAL A 141 4.15 -5.16 11.29
N VAL A 142 5.24 -4.66 11.88
CA VAL A 142 5.84 -5.30 13.06
C VAL A 142 4.87 -5.32 14.23
N GLN A 143 4.27 -4.18 14.53
CA GLN A 143 3.32 -4.04 15.61
C GLN A 143 2.11 -4.96 15.39
N MET A 144 1.44 -4.85 14.24
CA MET A 144 0.18 -5.57 14.01
C MET A 144 0.36 -7.06 13.77
N ARG A 145 1.47 -7.50 13.14
CA ARG A 145 1.68 -8.92 12.81
C ARG A 145 2.35 -9.70 13.93
N PHE A 146 3.25 -9.08 14.70
CA PHE A 146 4.11 -9.81 15.65
C PHE A 146 3.90 -9.42 17.11
N LEU A 147 3.57 -8.15 17.42
CA LEU A 147 3.41 -7.69 18.80
C LEU A 147 1.96 -7.86 19.28
N ASP A 148 1.01 -7.32 18.52
CA ASP A 148 -0.42 -7.29 18.88
C ASP A 148 -1.17 -8.52 18.34
N CYS A 149 -0.48 -9.66 18.24
CA CYS A 149 -1.07 -10.89 17.70
C CYS A 149 -2.02 -11.54 18.71
N PRO A 150 -3.29 -11.80 18.35
CA PRO A 150 -4.22 -12.47 19.24
C PRO A 150 -3.78 -13.92 19.53
N GLN A 151 -4.01 -14.37 20.76
CA GLN A 151 -3.71 -15.72 21.16
C GLN A 151 -4.71 -16.69 20.54
N LYS A 152 -4.22 -17.75 19.89
CA LYS A 152 -5.09 -18.78 19.33
C LYS A 152 -5.36 -19.84 20.39
N ALA A 153 -6.62 -20.10 20.69
CA ALA A 153 -7.04 -21.15 21.61
C ALA A 153 -8.14 -22.01 21.00
N VAL A 154 -8.33 -23.20 21.55
CA VAL A 154 -9.48 -24.06 21.20
C VAL A 154 -10.46 -23.98 22.36
N VAL A 155 -11.61 -23.37 22.11
CA VAL A 155 -12.71 -23.25 23.08
C VAL A 155 -13.91 -23.98 22.48
N ASN A 156 -14.56 -24.85 23.24
CA ASN A 156 -15.69 -25.65 22.75
C ASN A 156 -15.43 -26.41 21.44
N ASN A 157 -14.19 -26.90 21.26
CA ASN A 157 -13.72 -27.60 20.07
C ASN A 157 -13.63 -26.74 18.78
N GLU A 158 -13.75 -25.42 18.91
CA GLU A 158 -13.58 -24.44 17.83
C GLU A 158 -12.30 -23.61 18.03
N LYS A 159 -11.63 -23.26 16.94
CA LYS A 159 -10.45 -22.38 16.99
C LYS A 159 -10.91 -20.94 17.11
N GLN A 160 -10.60 -20.32 18.24
CA GLN A 160 -10.96 -18.94 18.53
C GLN A 160 -9.71 -18.09 18.77
N TYR A 161 -9.88 -16.78 18.59
CA TYR A 161 -8.87 -15.77 18.86
C TYR A 161 -9.20 -15.08 20.19
N LEU A 162 -8.27 -15.13 21.13
CA LEU A 162 -8.37 -14.52 22.44
C LEU A 162 -7.45 -13.31 22.54
N VAL A 163 -7.95 -12.25 23.15
CA VAL A 163 -7.17 -11.03 23.43
C VAL A 163 -7.14 -10.86 24.95
N LYS A 164 -5.94 -10.69 25.50
CA LYS A 164 -5.80 -10.39 26.93
C LYS A 164 -6.21 -8.93 27.16
N LEU A 165 -7.23 -8.73 27.98
CA LEU A 165 -7.71 -7.40 28.35
C LEU A 165 -7.42 -7.14 29.83
N ASN A 166 -7.22 -5.86 30.17
CA ASN A 166 -7.30 -5.42 31.56
C ASN A 166 -8.77 -5.13 31.87
N PHE A 167 -9.18 -5.33 33.13
CA PHE A 167 -10.53 -5.03 33.56
C PHE A 167 -10.86 -3.54 33.37
N ASP A 168 -12.03 -3.27 32.79
CA ASP A 168 -12.62 -1.95 32.58
C ASP A 168 -14.14 -2.08 32.80
N GLU A 169 -14.78 -1.10 33.43
CA GLU A 169 -16.24 -1.08 33.63
C GLU A 169 -17.00 -1.14 32.30
N GLY A 170 -16.41 -0.62 31.22
CA GLY A 170 -16.98 -0.65 29.88
C GLY A 170 -17.03 -2.04 29.22
N LEU A 171 -16.26 -3.03 29.73
CA LEU A 171 -16.07 -4.31 29.03
C LEU A 171 -17.37 -5.09 28.83
N TYR A 172 -18.24 -5.13 29.84
CA TYR A 172 -19.51 -5.87 29.76
C TYR A 172 -20.47 -5.24 28.77
N SER A 173 -20.54 -3.90 28.76
CA SER A 173 -21.34 -3.22 27.74
C SER A 173 -20.79 -3.48 26.34
N LEU A 174 -19.46 -3.57 26.19
CA LEU A 174 -18.81 -3.82 24.92
C LEU A 174 -19.00 -5.27 24.46
N SER A 175 -18.93 -6.24 25.37
CA SER A 175 -19.11 -7.67 25.05
C SER A 175 -20.48 -7.95 24.48
N ASP A 176 -21.52 -7.40 25.11
CA ASP A 176 -22.91 -7.57 24.68
C ASP A 176 -23.16 -6.94 23.31
N ARG A 177 -22.44 -5.85 23.00
CA ARG A 177 -22.60 -5.10 21.74
C ARG A 177 -21.84 -5.72 20.58
N LEU A 178 -20.67 -6.28 20.86
CA LEU A 178 -19.79 -6.90 19.87
C LEU A 178 -20.04 -8.39 19.70
N ASP A 179 -20.93 -8.98 20.52
CA ASP A 179 -21.24 -10.41 20.55
C ASP A 179 -19.97 -11.25 20.80
N VAL A 180 -19.20 -10.86 21.83
CA VAL A 180 -17.96 -11.53 22.23
C VAL A 180 -18.06 -12.06 23.65
N GLU A 181 -17.58 -13.28 23.87
CA GLU A 181 -17.56 -13.89 25.20
C GLU A 181 -16.33 -13.43 26.00
N ILE A 182 -16.55 -13.01 27.25
CA ILE A 182 -15.47 -12.71 28.20
C ILE A 182 -15.20 -13.95 29.03
N PHE A 183 -13.94 -14.39 29.04
CA PHE A 183 -13.47 -15.45 29.92
C PHE A 183 -12.70 -14.83 31.08
N ASP A 184 -13.30 -14.85 32.28
CA ASP A 184 -12.54 -14.61 33.51
C ASP A 184 -11.73 -15.85 33.87
N ARG A 185 -10.46 -15.65 34.22
CA ARG A 185 -9.54 -16.72 34.60
C ARG A 185 -9.19 -16.65 36.08
#